data_AF-A0A9D4PX43-F1
#
_entry.id   AF-A0A9D4PX43-F1
#
_cell.length_a   1.000
_cell.length_b   1.000
_cell.length_c   1.000
_cell.angle_alpha   90.00
_cell.angle_beta   90.00
_cell.angle_gamma   90.00
#
_symmetry.space_group_name_H-M   'P 1'
#
loop_
_entity.id
_entity.type
_entity.pdbx_description
1 polymer ?
#
loop_
_entity_poly.entity_id
_entity_poly.type
_entity_poly.pdbx_seq_one_letter_code
_entity_poly.pdbx_strand_id
1 'polypeptide(L)'
;MPSRHTSVTSFAKQPPFLEAFEQRFMARFARLEERVVAIDTRVAAIESHLSALDTRVAALEARQSATEATLAHLSLSAPLTPAPTPTPPGIVDWDRFRSIRLTNSSSSAITDLSAWTETLLADVRTATSTIPAAPHSSTADSRLLHLWEAYHAVHRRWQTQKHNRRLRLRLARLASEMEEHCSSFLRQQWGQTCDRMAGNLGLRDTWSLLRRKDISHLLHSSPLTDTEFLAALRDRYLCTDPPIPLPAYTASPNPDLDADISLGELISEEEKGELRKLTRDILTSIWKRHSEKPARTHNLLVVHAQKPRMPTC
;
A
#
# COMPACT_ATOMS: atom_id res chain seq x y z
N MET A 1 65.52 87.84 53.83
CA MET A 1 65.05 87.21 52.58
C MET A 1 64.82 85.73 52.86
N PRO A 2 63.57 85.25 52.89
CA PRO A 2 63.24 83.85 53.14
C PRO A 2 63.07 83.10 51.81
N SER A 3 63.92 82.11 51.51
CA SER A 3 63.70 81.21 50.36
C SER A 3 63.05 79.93 50.86
N ARG A 4 61.75 79.83 50.57
CA ARG A 4 60.93 78.64 50.74
C ARG A 4 61.42 77.55 49.78
N HIS A 5 61.85 76.41 50.31
CA HIS A 5 61.83 75.16 49.53
C HIS A 5 60.43 74.57 49.66
N THR A 6 59.55 74.94 48.73
CA THR A 6 58.27 74.26 48.49
C THR A 6 58.50 73.07 47.57
N SER A 7 58.14 71.90 48.09
CA SER A 7 57.29 70.89 47.45
C SER A 7 57.61 70.47 46.01
N VAL A 8 58.17 69.26 45.84
CA VAL A 8 57.81 68.38 44.70
C VAL A 8 57.86 66.91 45.15
N THR A 9 56.88 66.47 45.94
CA THR A 9 56.52 65.05 46.06
C THR A 9 55.01 64.94 45.87
N SER A 10 54.58 65.03 44.62
CA SER A 10 53.22 64.72 44.23
C SER A 10 53.27 64.13 42.83
N PHE A 11 53.96 63.00 42.70
CA PHE A 11 53.80 62.16 41.52
C PHE A 11 52.38 61.60 41.59
N ALA A 12 51.57 62.02 40.63
CA ALA A 12 50.14 61.80 40.56
C ALA A 12 49.77 60.31 40.75
N LYS A 13 48.98 60.01 41.78
CA LYS A 13 48.16 58.78 41.79
C LYS A 13 47.22 58.86 40.59
N GLN A 14 47.24 57.84 39.73
CA GLN A 14 46.22 57.68 38.69
C GLN A 14 44.83 57.77 39.33
N PRO A 15 43.85 58.41 38.68
CA PRO A 15 42.50 58.49 39.21
C PRO A 15 41.90 57.08 39.28
N PRO A 16 41.24 56.69 40.38
CA PRO A 16 40.80 55.31 40.65
C PRO A 16 39.82 54.75 39.61
N PHE A 17 39.21 55.61 38.77
CA PHE A 17 38.34 55.16 37.68
C PHE A 17 39.12 54.51 36.52
N LEU A 18 40.36 54.94 36.25
CA LEU A 18 41.19 54.37 35.18
C LEU A 18 41.63 52.96 35.54
N GLU A 19 42.03 52.73 36.80
CA GLU A 19 42.37 51.38 37.29
C GLU A 19 41.17 50.44 37.20
N ALA A 20 39.97 50.90 37.60
CA ALA A 20 38.75 50.11 37.48
C ALA A 20 38.37 49.83 36.01
N PHE A 21 38.61 50.77 35.11
CA PHE A 21 38.40 50.60 33.67
C PHE A 21 39.38 49.57 33.08
N GLU A 22 40.67 49.71 33.37
CA GLU A 22 41.71 48.78 32.91
C GLU A 22 41.45 47.37 33.43
N GLN A 23 41.07 47.21 34.70
CA GLN A 23 40.68 45.92 35.26
C GLN A 23 39.50 45.28 34.52
N ARG A 24 38.45 46.06 34.23
CA ARG A 24 37.28 45.57 33.47
C ARG A 24 37.63 45.24 32.02
N PHE A 25 38.50 46.03 31.40
CA PHE A 25 38.97 45.79 30.04
C PHE A 25 39.77 44.49 29.97
N MET A 26 40.76 44.31 30.85
CA MET A 26 41.58 43.11 30.92
C MET A 26 40.77 41.86 31.26
N ALA A 27 39.80 41.96 32.18
CA ALA A 27 38.90 40.85 32.48
C ALA A 27 38.05 40.43 31.27
N ARG A 28 37.57 41.40 30.47
CA ARG A 28 36.83 41.11 29.24
C ARG A 28 37.75 40.52 28.16
N PHE A 29 38.97 41.00 28.05
CA PHE A 29 39.97 40.50 27.11
C PHE A 29 40.35 39.04 27.43
N ALA A 30 40.66 38.73 28.69
CA ALA A 30 40.94 37.37 29.14
C ALA A 30 39.79 36.40 28.84
N ARG A 31 38.53 36.84 29.05
CA ARG A 31 37.35 36.04 28.70
C ARG A 31 37.19 35.84 27.19
N LEU A 32 37.60 36.79 26.37
CA LEU A 32 37.58 36.65 24.91
C LEU A 32 38.66 35.66 24.46
N GLU A 33 39.87 35.73 25.02
CA GLU A 33 40.94 34.78 24.75
C GLU A 33 40.53 33.36 25.10
N GLU A 34 39.93 33.15 26.28
CA GLU A 34 39.42 31.83 26.69
C GLU A 34 38.37 31.30 25.70
N ARG A 35 37.48 32.17 25.22
CA ARG A 35 36.47 31.80 24.21
C ARG A 35 37.10 31.46 22.86
N VAL A 36 38.14 32.17 22.44
CA VAL A 36 38.86 31.88 21.18
C VAL A 36 39.53 30.52 21.29
N VAL A 37 40.23 30.23 22.38
CA VAL A 37 40.84 28.91 22.64
C VAL A 37 39.77 27.80 22.66
N ALA A 38 38.61 28.04 23.26
CA ALA A 38 37.49 27.10 23.23
C ALA A 38 36.90 26.90 21.81
N ILE A 39 36.97 27.90 20.93
CA ILE A 39 36.56 27.77 19.54
C ILE A 39 37.61 26.97 18.76
N ASP A 40 38.90 27.28 18.94
CA ASP A 40 39.99 26.59 18.24
C ASP A 40 40.00 25.09 18.54
N THR A 41 39.81 24.71 19.81
CA THR A 41 39.67 23.30 20.21
C THR A 41 38.47 22.61 19.54
N ARG A 42 37.34 23.31 19.40
CA ARG A 42 36.16 22.78 18.68
C ARG A 42 36.41 22.67 17.19
N VAL A 43 37.11 23.62 16.59
CA VAL A 43 37.49 23.59 15.16
C VAL A 43 38.41 22.40 14.91
N ALA A 44 39.45 22.21 15.71
CA ALA A 44 40.34 21.05 15.62
C ALA A 44 39.58 19.72 15.77
N ALA A 45 38.61 19.64 16.69
CA ALA A 45 37.76 18.46 16.81
C ALA A 45 36.90 18.22 15.54
N ILE A 46 36.31 19.27 14.97
CA ILE A 46 35.54 19.17 13.72
C ILE A 46 36.44 18.71 12.56
N GLU A 47 37.65 19.24 12.43
CA GLU A 47 38.62 18.84 11.40
C GLU A 47 39.00 17.35 11.52
N SER A 48 39.18 16.87 12.75
CA SER A 48 39.42 15.44 13.00
C SER A 48 38.23 14.56 12.60
N HIS A 49 37.00 15.03 12.84
CA HIS A 49 35.79 14.31 12.42
C HIS A 49 35.63 14.33 10.89
N LEU A 50 36.00 15.41 10.22
CA LEU A 50 35.96 15.51 8.76
C LEU A 50 36.95 14.54 8.10
N SER A 51 38.19 14.48 8.58
CA SER A 51 39.17 13.52 8.07
C SER A 51 38.75 12.06 8.29
N ALA A 52 38.12 11.76 9.44
CA ALA A 52 37.52 10.44 9.70
C ALA A 52 36.33 10.14 8.75
N LEU A 53 35.55 11.14 8.35
CA LEU A 53 34.49 10.95 7.37
C LEU A 53 35.04 10.75 5.96
N ASP A 54 36.08 11.46 5.55
CA ASP A 54 36.71 11.31 4.24
C ASP A 54 37.28 9.90 4.04
N THR A 55 37.95 9.36 5.05
CA THR A 55 38.44 7.96 5.02
C THR A 55 37.31 6.95 4.88
N ARG A 56 36.18 7.16 5.57
CA ARG A 56 34.99 6.31 5.45
C ARG A 56 34.35 6.40 4.06
N VAL A 57 34.29 7.60 3.47
CA VAL A 57 33.76 7.78 2.12
C VAL A 57 34.65 7.06 1.10
N ALA A 58 35.98 7.20 1.19
CA ALA A 58 36.91 6.49 0.33
C ALA A 58 36.75 4.96 0.42
N ALA A 59 36.55 4.43 1.63
CA ALA A 59 36.29 3.00 1.83
C ALA A 59 34.96 2.54 1.20
N LEU A 60 33.90 3.36 1.28
CA LEU A 60 32.62 3.05 0.64
C LEU A 60 32.72 3.11 -0.88
N GLU A 61 33.45 4.07 -1.45
CA GLU A 61 33.68 4.16 -2.89
C GLU A 61 34.46 2.95 -3.42
N ALA A 62 35.45 2.45 -2.67
CA ALA A 62 36.15 1.21 -3.00
C ALA A 62 35.24 -0.04 -2.95
N ARG A 63 34.29 -0.09 -2.00
CA ARG A 63 33.30 -1.18 -1.94
C ARG A 63 32.33 -1.10 -3.11
N GLN A 64 31.90 0.10 -3.49
CA GLN A 64 31.03 0.31 -4.64
C GLN A 64 31.70 -0.18 -5.93
N SER A 65 32.94 0.22 -6.19
CA SER A 65 33.67 -0.21 -7.39
C SER A 65 33.88 -1.74 -7.43
N ALA A 66 34.14 -2.36 -6.29
CA ALA A 66 34.20 -3.82 -6.19
C ALA A 66 32.86 -4.48 -6.53
N THR A 67 31.73 -3.96 -6.01
CA THR A 67 30.40 -4.48 -6.35
C THR A 67 30.08 -4.29 -7.84
N GLU A 68 30.42 -3.14 -8.43
CA GLU A 68 30.23 -2.88 -9.85
C GLU A 68 31.06 -3.84 -10.71
N ALA A 69 32.30 -4.15 -10.31
CA ALA A 69 33.14 -5.15 -10.98
C ALA A 69 32.54 -6.56 -10.90
N THR A 70 32.01 -6.96 -9.74
CA THR A 70 31.32 -8.26 -9.59
C THR A 70 30.06 -8.34 -10.45
N LEU A 71 29.28 -7.26 -10.53
CA LEU A 71 28.09 -7.18 -11.38
C LEU A 71 28.45 -7.25 -12.87
N ALA A 72 29.52 -6.56 -13.28
CA ALA A 72 30.03 -6.63 -14.65
C ALA A 72 30.47 -8.05 -15.02
N HIS A 73 31.15 -8.76 -14.11
CA HIS A 73 31.55 -10.15 -14.32
C HIS A 73 30.33 -11.08 -14.45
N LEU A 74 29.32 -10.91 -13.59
CA LEU A 74 28.06 -11.67 -13.66
C LEU A 74 27.28 -11.36 -14.95
N SER A 75 27.28 -10.10 -15.39
CA SER A 75 26.63 -9.66 -16.62
C SER A 75 27.32 -10.17 -17.88
N LEU A 76 28.64 -10.35 -17.86
CA LEU A 76 29.41 -10.84 -19.02
C LEU A 76 29.43 -12.38 -19.10
N SER A 77 29.20 -13.06 -17.98
CA SER A 77 29.09 -14.53 -17.90
C SER A 77 27.71 -15.05 -18.29
N ALA A 78 26.70 -14.17 -18.38
CA ALA A 78 25.40 -14.50 -18.93
C ALA A 78 25.44 -14.29 -20.45
N PRO A 79 25.43 -15.34 -21.29
CA PRO A 79 25.26 -15.15 -22.72
C PRO A 79 23.94 -14.41 -22.94
N LEU A 80 23.98 -13.34 -23.74
CA LEU A 80 22.80 -12.62 -24.22
C LEU A 80 21.98 -13.54 -25.13
N THR A 81 21.30 -14.53 -24.54
CA THR A 81 20.07 -15.02 -25.12
C THR A 81 19.01 -13.94 -24.89
N PRO A 82 18.22 -13.57 -25.91
CA PRO A 82 17.07 -12.69 -25.69
C PRO A 82 16.27 -13.29 -24.54
N ALA A 83 15.98 -12.49 -23.52
CA ALA A 83 15.21 -12.91 -22.36
C ALA A 83 14.03 -13.75 -22.85
N PRO A 84 13.89 -15.03 -22.45
CA PRO A 84 12.72 -15.80 -22.81
C PRO A 84 11.54 -14.98 -22.32
N THR A 85 10.66 -14.60 -23.24
CA THR A 85 9.37 -14.00 -22.88
C THR A 85 8.79 -14.87 -21.76
N PRO A 86 8.31 -14.26 -20.65
CA PRO A 86 7.77 -15.04 -19.54
C PRO A 86 6.67 -15.92 -20.11
N THR A 87 6.95 -17.21 -20.25
CA THR A 87 5.96 -18.17 -20.70
C THR A 87 4.89 -18.16 -19.62
N PRO A 88 3.63 -17.86 -19.97
CA PRO A 88 2.57 -17.86 -18.98
C PRO A 88 2.57 -19.23 -18.29
N PRO A 89 2.46 -19.29 -16.95
CA PRO A 89 2.49 -20.56 -16.24
C PRO A 89 1.41 -21.48 -16.82
N GLY A 90 1.85 -22.53 -17.50
CA GLY A 90 0.99 -23.55 -18.05
C GLY A 90 0.67 -24.57 -16.97
N ILE A 91 -0.61 -24.87 -16.77
CA ILE A 91 -1.03 -25.98 -15.92
C ILE A 91 -1.40 -27.16 -16.82
N VAL A 92 -0.77 -28.31 -16.57
CA VAL A 92 -1.08 -29.54 -17.29
C VAL A 92 -2.31 -30.18 -16.65
N ASP A 93 -3.36 -30.39 -17.44
CA ASP A 93 -4.50 -31.21 -17.04
C ASP A 93 -4.15 -32.69 -17.20
N TRP A 94 -3.73 -33.31 -16.10
CA TRP A 94 -3.30 -34.70 -16.07
C TRP A 94 -4.40 -35.70 -16.44
N ASP A 95 -5.67 -35.36 -16.20
CA ASP A 95 -6.78 -36.27 -16.53
C ASP A 95 -7.08 -36.23 -18.03
N ARG A 96 -7.08 -35.03 -18.63
CA ARG A 96 -7.12 -34.88 -20.08
C ARG A 96 -5.94 -35.55 -20.77
N PHE A 97 -4.73 -35.42 -20.23
CA PHE A 97 -3.54 -36.10 -20.75
C PHE A 97 -3.73 -37.63 -20.77
N ARG A 98 -4.24 -38.20 -19.68
CA ARG A 98 -4.53 -39.64 -19.58
C ARG A 98 -5.57 -40.09 -20.60
N SER A 99 -6.63 -39.31 -20.82
CA SER A 99 -7.63 -39.63 -21.86
C SER A 99 -7.04 -39.63 -23.27
N ILE A 100 -6.20 -38.63 -23.61
CA ILE A 100 -5.52 -38.55 -24.92
C ILE A 100 -4.59 -39.76 -25.12
N ARG A 101 -3.87 -40.17 -24.07
CA ARG A 101 -2.99 -41.35 -24.13
C ARG A 101 -3.76 -42.64 -24.30
N LEU A 102 -4.90 -42.80 -23.64
CA LEU A 102 -5.77 -43.97 -23.79
C LEU A 102 -6.34 -44.08 -25.20
N THR A 103 -6.61 -42.97 -25.88
CA THR A 103 -7.08 -42.96 -27.27
C THR A 103 -5.95 -43.11 -28.28
N ASN A 104 -4.77 -42.52 -28.04
CA ASN A 104 -3.65 -42.53 -28.98
C ASN A 104 -2.77 -43.78 -28.84
N SER A 105 -2.69 -44.38 -27.65
CA SER A 105 -1.84 -45.55 -27.37
C SER A 105 -2.68 -46.81 -27.21
N SER A 106 -3.35 -47.23 -28.29
CA SER A 106 -3.83 -48.59 -28.41
C SER A 106 -2.65 -49.55 -28.71
N SER A 107 -1.90 -49.90 -27.65
CA SER A 107 -1.17 -51.16 -27.48
C SER A 107 -0.09 -51.58 -28.51
N SER A 108 0.66 -50.67 -29.11
CA SER A 108 1.85 -51.02 -29.90
C SER A 108 3.13 -50.99 -29.06
N ALA A 109 4.01 -51.98 -29.29
CA ALA A 109 5.32 -52.07 -28.62
C ALA A 109 6.22 -50.89 -29.00
N ILE A 110 6.95 -50.32 -28.03
CA ILE A 110 7.82 -49.17 -28.25
C ILE A 110 9.05 -49.62 -29.06
N THR A 111 9.09 -49.28 -30.34
CA THR A 111 10.20 -49.61 -31.25
C THR A 111 11.25 -48.50 -31.32
N ASP A 112 10.83 -47.24 -31.15
CA ASP A 112 11.71 -46.07 -31.15
C ASP A 112 11.39 -45.16 -29.96
N LEU A 113 12.39 -44.94 -29.10
CA LEU A 113 12.28 -44.11 -27.91
C LEU A 113 12.15 -42.62 -28.26
N SER A 114 12.80 -42.17 -29.34
CA SER A 114 12.79 -40.76 -29.72
C SER A 114 11.39 -40.33 -30.18
N ALA A 115 10.82 -41.05 -31.15
CA ALA A 115 9.46 -40.83 -31.62
C ALA A 115 8.41 -40.97 -30.50
N TRP A 116 8.61 -41.91 -29.58
CA TRP A 116 7.73 -42.07 -28.42
C TRP A 116 7.79 -40.86 -27.47
N THR A 117 8.98 -40.34 -27.16
CA THR A 117 9.11 -39.14 -26.31
C THR A 117 8.57 -37.88 -26.99
N GLU A 118 8.71 -37.74 -28.31
CA GLU A 118 8.10 -36.63 -29.06
C GLU A 118 6.56 -36.67 -29.01
N THR A 119 5.98 -37.87 -29.14
CA THR A 119 4.53 -38.07 -29.00
C THR A 119 4.06 -37.72 -27.59
N LEU A 120 4.82 -38.14 -26.56
CA LEU A 120 4.51 -37.83 -25.16
C LEU A 120 4.57 -36.32 -24.89
N LEU A 121 5.59 -35.63 -25.40
CA LEU A 121 5.72 -34.17 -25.29
C LEU A 121 4.58 -33.46 -26.04
N ALA A 122 4.13 -33.97 -27.18
CA ALA A 122 2.98 -33.42 -27.91
C ALA A 122 1.66 -33.60 -27.14
N ASP A 123 1.45 -34.76 -26.52
CA ASP A 123 0.28 -35.03 -25.67
C ASP A 123 0.26 -34.10 -24.44
N VAL A 124 1.41 -33.90 -23.78
CA VAL A 124 1.56 -32.96 -22.66
C VAL A 124 1.23 -31.53 -23.10
N ARG A 125 1.74 -31.09 -24.25
CA ARG A 125 1.43 -29.76 -24.79
C ARG A 125 -0.06 -29.58 -25.07
N THR A 126 -0.72 -30.63 -25.58
CA THR A 126 -2.17 -30.62 -25.86
C THR A 126 -3.03 -30.56 -24.59
N ALA A 127 -2.52 -31.14 -23.51
CA ALA A 127 -3.16 -31.10 -22.19
C ALA A 127 -2.78 -29.86 -21.34
N THR A 128 -1.77 -29.09 -21.76
CA THR A 128 -1.34 -27.89 -21.05
C THR A 128 -2.23 -26.71 -21.41
N SER A 129 -2.94 -26.16 -20.44
CA SER A 129 -3.69 -24.91 -20.60
C SER A 129 -2.89 -23.74 -20.03
N THR A 130 -2.82 -22.62 -20.76
CA THR A 130 -2.21 -21.39 -20.26
C THR A 130 -3.15 -20.73 -19.27
N ILE A 131 -2.63 -20.40 -18.08
CA ILE A 131 -3.38 -19.56 -17.15
C ILE A 131 -3.38 -18.15 -17.72
N PRO A 132 -4.53 -17.52 -18.01
CA PRO A 132 -4.56 -16.11 -18.39
C PRO A 132 -3.89 -15.35 -17.27
N ALA A 133 -2.80 -14.64 -17.59
CA ALA A 133 -2.20 -13.72 -16.65
C ALA A 133 -3.33 -12.81 -16.17
N ALA A 134 -3.67 -12.88 -14.87
CA ALA A 134 -4.72 -12.08 -14.27
C ALA A 134 -4.57 -10.66 -14.81
N PRO A 135 -5.64 -9.98 -15.25
CA PRO A 135 -5.53 -8.68 -15.88
C PRO A 135 -4.77 -7.80 -14.91
N HIS A 136 -3.49 -7.58 -15.21
CA HIS A 136 -2.69 -6.62 -14.51
C HIS A 136 -3.48 -5.36 -14.78
N SER A 137 -4.12 -4.80 -13.76
CA SER A 137 -4.63 -3.44 -13.84
C SER A 137 -3.37 -2.58 -13.96
N SER A 138 -2.85 -2.52 -15.18
CA SER A 138 -1.76 -1.66 -15.65
C SER A 138 -2.33 -0.26 -15.80
N THR A 139 -3.04 0.22 -14.78
CA THR A 139 -3.16 1.64 -14.56
C THR A 139 -1.87 1.99 -13.82
N ALA A 140 -0.78 2.10 -14.58
CA ALA A 140 0.45 2.67 -14.06
C ALA A 140 0.09 4.04 -13.52
N ASP A 141 0.24 4.22 -12.21
CA ASP A 141 -0.16 5.44 -11.53
C ASP A 141 0.65 6.61 -12.08
N SER A 142 -0.02 7.50 -12.81
CA SER A 142 0.61 8.64 -13.49
C SER A 142 1.35 9.54 -12.52
N ARG A 143 0.86 9.68 -11.27
CA ARG A 143 1.53 10.47 -10.24
C ARG A 143 2.81 9.80 -9.77
N LEU A 144 2.78 8.48 -9.57
CA LEU A 144 3.97 7.72 -9.17
C LEU A 144 5.05 7.78 -10.26
N LEU A 145 4.65 7.66 -11.53
CA LEU A 145 5.55 7.80 -12.66
C LEU A 145 6.22 9.18 -12.68
N HIS A 146 5.47 10.26 -12.48
CA HIS A 146 6.03 11.60 -12.39
C HIS A 146 6.96 11.81 -11.19
N LEU A 147 6.61 11.27 -10.01
CA LEU A 147 7.49 11.32 -8.83
C LEU A 147 8.80 10.56 -9.07
N TRP A 148 8.71 9.42 -9.74
CA TRP A 148 9.85 8.59 -10.09
C TRP A 148 10.77 9.27 -11.10
N GLU A 149 10.22 9.87 -12.16
CA GLU A 149 10.98 10.68 -13.13
C GLU A 149 11.68 11.86 -12.45
N ALA A 150 10.98 12.57 -11.56
CA ALA A 150 11.53 13.68 -10.79
C ALA A 150 12.66 13.22 -9.86
N TYR A 151 12.49 12.09 -9.18
CA TYR A 151 13.51 11.47 -8.32
C TYR A 151 14.79 11.19 -9.12
N HIS A 152 14.67 10.53 -10.26
CA HIS A 152 15.83 10.19 -11.10
C HIS A 152 16.51 11.41 -11.72
N ALA A 153 15.76 12.44 -12.10
CA ALA A 153 16.33 13.69 -12.57
C ALA A 153 17.18 14.39 -11.49
N VAL A 154 16.68 14.43 -10.24
CA VAL A 154 17.42 14.99 -9.10
C VAL A 154 18.60 14.10 -8.71
N HIS A 155 18.43 12.78 -8.76
CA HIS A 155 19.48 11.81 -8.46
C HIS A 155 20.66 11.94 -9.42
N ARG A 156 20.42 12.01 -10.74
CA ARG A 156 21.47 12.23 -11.75
C ARG A 156 22.24 13.54 -11.51
N ARG A 157 21.52 14.62 -11.17
CA ARG A 157 22.16 15.91 -10.84
C ARG A 157 22.93 15.88 -9.52
N TRP A 158 22.49 15.08 -8.55
CA TRP A 158 23.23 14.89 -7.31
C TRP A 158 24.47 14.02 -7.51
N GLN A 159 24.42 13.00 -8.38
CA GLN A 159 25.59 12.20 -8.72
C GLN A 159 26.72 13.06 -9.33
N THR A 160 26.39 14.06 -10.14
CA THR A 160 27.38 15.02 -10.65
C THR A 160 27.79 16.08 -9.62
N GLN A 161 27.00 16.30 -8.56
CA GLN A 161 27.24 17.28 -7.49
C GLN A 161 27.11 16.66 -6.10
N LYS A 162 27.94 15.65 -5.78
CA LYS A 162 27.82 14.83 -4.56
C LYS A 162 27.76 15.65 -3.26
N HIS A 163 28.49 16.76 -3.20
CA HIS A 163 28.58 17.66 -2.03
C HIS A 163 27.36 18.59 -1.86
N ASN A 164 26.42 18.62 -2.82
CA ASN A 164 25.26 19.51 -2.76
C ASN A 164 24.18 18.96 -1.82
N ARG A 165 24.20 19.41 -0.57
CA ARG A 165 23.24 19.02 0.48
C ARG A 165 21.78 19.32 0.11
N ARG A 166 21.50 20.35 -0.70
CA ARG A 166 20.13 20.71 -1.10
C ARG A 166 19.52 19.66 -2.02
N LEU A 167 20.30 19.13 -2.97
CA LEU A 167 19.84 18.05 -3.86
C LEU A 167 19.60 16.76 -3.09
N ARG A 168 20.46 16.43 -2.12
CA ARG A 168 20.28 15.27 -1.24
C ARG A 168 19.00 15.36 -0.40
N LEU A 169 18.71 16.54 0.18
CA LEU A 169 17.46 16.77 0.91
C LEU A 169 16.24 16.67 0.01
N ARG A 170 16.33 17.18 -1.23
CA ARG A 170 15.25 17.06 -2.22
C ARG A 170 14.99 15.60 -2.62
N LEU A 171 16.05 14.81 -2.76
CA LEU A 171 15.96 13.37 -3.02
C LEU A 171 15.23 12.64 -1.88
N ALA A 172 15.60 12.92 -0.63
CA ALA A 172 14.95 12.34 0.53
C ALA A 172 13.46 12.74 0.63
N ARG A 173 13.13 14.00 0.29
CA ARG A 173 11.75 14.47 0.24
C ARG A 173 10.93 13.75 -0.84
N LEU A 174 11.48 13.57 -2.04
CA LEU A 174 10.81 12.82 -3.12
C LEU A 174 10.62 11.34 -2.74
N ALA A 175 11.60 10.71 -2.12
CA ALA A 175 11.47 9.33 -1.63
C ALA A 175 10.33 9.20 -0.60
N SER A 176 10.26 10.12 0.38
CA SER A 176 9.16 10.15 1.35
C SER A 176 7.80 10.36 0.70
N GLU A 177 7.70 11.23 -0.31
CA GLU A 177 6.45 11.47 -1.03
C GLU A 177 6.01 10.25 -1.85
N MET A 178 6.98 9.52 -2.44
CA MET A 178 6.71 8.25 -3.13
C MET A 178 6.18 7.20 -2.16
N GLU A 179 6.79 7.04 -0.98
CA GLU A 179 6.33 6.08 0.04
C GLU A 179 4.92 6.40 0.56
N GLU A 180 4.63 7.67 0.84
CA GLU A 180 3.32 8.11 1.29
C GLU A 180 2.25 7.86 0.23
N HIS A 181 2.55 8.21 -1.02
CA HIS A 181 1.65 8.00 -2.15
C HIS A 181 1.40 6.50 -2.41
N CYS A 182 2.46 5.68 -2.44
CA CYS A 182 2.34 4.23 -2.54
C CYS A 182 1.47 3.65 -1.41
N SER A 183 1.69 4.09 -0.17
CA SER A 183 0.92 3.63 0.99
C SER A 183 -0.55 4.02 0.91
N SER A 184 -0.86 5.22 0.41
CA SER A 184 -2.23 5.67 0.18
C SER A 184 -2.89 4.87 -0.95
N PHE A 185 -2.20 4.74 -2.09
CA PHE A 185 -2.68 4.02 -3.25
C PHE A 185 -2.95 2.54 -2.95
N LEU A 186 -2.04 1.87 -2.24
CA LEU A 186 -2.24 0.48 -1.82
C LEU A 186 -3.45 0.32 -0.90
N ARG A 187 -3.69 1.27 0.01
CA ARG A 187 -4.89 1.28 0.87
C ARG A 187 -6.15 1.47 0.06
N GLN A 188 -6.15 2.37 -0.92
CA GLN A 188 -7.30 2.60 -1.80
C GLN A 188 -7.57 1.40 -2.70
N GLN A 189 -6.54 0.83 -3.32
CA GLN A 189 -6.64 -0.36 -4.16
C GLN A 189 -7.17 -1.55 -3.33
N TRP A 190 -6.71 -1.70 -2.09
CA TRP A 190 -7.22 -2.72 -1.18
C TRP A 190 -8.68 -2.46 -0.80
N GLY A 191 -9.06 -1.22 -0.48
CA GLY A 191 -10.44 -0.82 -0.24
C GLY A 191 -11.36 -1.18 -1.41
N GLN A 192 -10.99 -0.78 -2.63
CA GLN A 192 -11.73 -1.14 -3.85
C GLN A 192 -11.82 -2.65 -4.08
N THR A 193 -10.76 -3.38 -3.71
CA THR A 193 -10.74 -4.85 -3.78
C THR A 193 -11.75 -5.44 -2.79
N CYS A 194 -11.79 -4.92 -1.55
CA CYS A 194 -12.78 -5.30 -0.55
C CYS A 194 -14.21 -4.93 -0.97
N ASP A 195 -14.43 -3.74 -1.51
CA ASP A 195 -15.75 -3.29 -1.99
C ASP A 195 -16.25 -4.16 -3.15
N ARG A 196 -15.36 -4.58 -4.05
CA ARG A 196 -15.70 -5.53 -5.14
C ARG A 196 -16.06 -6.91 -4.60
N MET A 197 -15.47 -7.33 -3.48
CA MET A 197 -15.78 -8.60 -2.81
C MET A 197 -17.05 -8.52 -1.97
N ALA A 198 -17.38 -7.35 -1.43
CA ALA A 198 -18.61 -7.10 -0.67
C ALA A 198 -19.83 -7.25 -1.58
N GLY A 199 -20.48 -8.41 -1.50
CA GLY A 199 -21.58 -8.81 -2.39
C GLY A 199 -21.30 -10.08 -3.22
N ASN A 200 -20.04 -10.52 -3.27
CA ASN A 200 -19.55 -11.66 -4.06
C ASN A 200 -18.75 -12.68 -3.23
N LEU A 201 -18.96 -12.71 -1.91
CA LEU A 201 -18.27 -13.60 -0.96
C LEU A 201 -18.49 -15.10 -1.23
N GLY A 202 -19.46 -15.46 -2.07
CA GLY A 202 -19.73 -16.83 -2.51
C GLY A 202 -18.88 -17.31 -3.70
N LEU A 203 -18.13 -16.44 -4.37
CA LEU A 203 -17.35 -16.81 -5.56
C LEU A 203 -15.98 -17.42 -5.19
N ARG A 204 -15.55 -18.45 -5.93
CA ARG A 204 -14.24 -19.11 -5.74
C ARG A 204 -13.06 -18.11 -5.77
N ASP A 205 -13.19 -17.05 -6.58
CA ASP A 205 -12.13 -16.06 -6.79
C ASP A 205 -11.89 -15.13 -5.59
N THR A 206 -12.91 -14.88 -4.76
CA THR A 206 -12.74 -14.09 -3.53
C THR A 206 -12.04 -14.91 -2.45
N TRP A 207 -12.39 -16.19 -2.34
CA TRP A 207 -11.71 -17.15 -1.46
C TRP A 207 -10.28 -17.46 -1.88
N SER A 208 -9.98 -17.49 -3.19
CA SER A 208 -8.62 -17.69 -3.67
C SER A 208 -7.71 -16.50 -3.33
N LEU A 209 -8.23 -15.27 -3.36
CA LEU A 209 -7.49 -14.07 -2.94
C LEU A 209 -7.21 -14.03 -1.43
N LEU A 210 -8.16 -14.49 -0.60
CA LEU A 210 -7.97 -14.63 0.86
C LEU A 210 -6.93 -15.70 1.21
N ARG A 211 -6.92 -16.82 0.47
CA ARG A 211 -5.95 -17.92 0.68
C ARG A 211 -4.53 -17.58 0.22
N ARG A 212 -4.35 -16.60 -0.67
CA ARG A 212 -3.02 -16.18 -1.16
C ARG A 212 -2.19 -15.39 -0.15
N LYS A 213 -2.80 -14.83 0.88
CA LYS A 213 -2.03 -14.42 2.06
C LYS A 213 -1.79 -15.71 2.83
N ASP A 214 -0.58 -16.25 2.72
CA ASP A 214 -0.20 -17.55 3.26
C ASP A 214 -0.42 -17.60 4.78
N ILE A 215 -1.65 -17.88 5.18
CA ILE A 215 -2.01 -18.29 6.53
C ILE A 215 -1.14 -19.49 6.90
N SER A 216 -0.84 -20.36 5.93
CA SER A 216 0.12 -21.46 6.08
C SER A 216 1.52 -20.98 6.47
N HIS A 217 2.12 -19.99 5.81
CA HIS A 217 3.44 -19.49 6.18
C HIS A 217 3.41 -18.83 7.57
N LEU A 218 2.35 -18.11 7.90
CA LEU A 218 2.16 -17.54 9.24
C LEU A 218 2.04 -18.63 10.31
N LEU A 219 1.29 -19.70 10.05
CA LEU A 219 1.16 -20.87 10.92
C LEU A 219 2.52 -21.56 11.13
N HIS A 220 3.30 -21.79 10.07
CA HIS A 220 4.60 -22.47 10.16
C HIS A 220 5.71 -21.59 10.76
N SER A 221 5.58 -20.26 10.65
CA SER A 221 6.52 -19.30 11.24
C SER A 221 6.25 -19.01 12.72
N SER A 222 5.07 -19.39 13.22
CA SER A 222 4.70 -19.17 14.61
C SER A 222 5.14 -20.36 15.48
N PRO A 223 5.79 -20.14 16.63
CA PRO A 223 6.19 -21.22 17.53
C PRO A 223 5.02 -21.79 18.36
N LEU A 224 3.78 -21.35 18.11
CA LEU A 224 2.60 -21.70 18.90
C LEU A 224 1.81 -22.83 18.24
N THR A 225 1.17 -23.64 19.08
CA THR A 225 0.22 -24.66 18.67
C THR A 225 -1.01 -24.03 17.99
N ASP A 226 -1.58 -24.68 16.97
CA ASP A 226 -2.67 -24.15 16.14
C ASP A 226 -3.83 -23.54 16.94
N THR A 227 -4.20 -24.15 18.07
CA THR A 227 -5.28 -23.68 18.95
C THR A 227 -4.93 -22.41 19.72
N GLU A 228 -3.68 -22.27 20.17
CA GLU A 228 -3.18 -21.08 20.87
C GLU A 228 -2.95 -19.91 19.90
N PHE A 229 -2.51 -20.21 18.69
CA PHE A 229 -2.40 -19.23 17.61
C PHE A 229 -3.76 -18.66 17.22
N LEU A 230 -4.78 -19.52 17.07
CA LEU A 230 -6.15 -19.08 16.80
C LEU A 230 -6.73 -18.27 17.97
N ALA A 231 -6.44 -18.63 19.23
CA ALA A 231 -6.83 -17.84 20.39
C ALA A 231 -6.17 -16.45 20.40
N ALA A 232 -4.86 -16.38 20.11
CA ALA A 232 -4.13 -15.12 20.04
C ALA A 232 -4.59 -14.21 18.88
N LEU A 233 -4.93 -14.81 17.72
CA LEU A 233 -5.52 -14.07 16.61
C LEU A 233 -6.93 -13.58 16.93
N ARG A 234 -7.74 -14.43 17.57
CA ARG A 234 -9.07 -14.07 18.04
C ARG A 234 -8.96 -12.86 18.97
N ASP A 235 -8.18 -12.92 20.04
CA ASP A 235 -8.06 -11.82 21.00
C ASP A 235 -7.51 -10.53 20.37
N ARG A 236 -6.64 -10.65 19.35
CA ARG A 236 -5.99 -9.49 18.70
C ARG A 236 -6.85 -8.80 17.65
N TYR A 237 -7.68 -9.53 16.91
CA TYR A 237 -8.39 -8.99 15.74
C TYR A 237 -9.92 -9.11 15.84
N LEU A 238 -10.42 -10.09 16.59
CA LEU A 238 -11.84 -10.27 16.86
C LEU A 238 -12.06 -9.87 18.32
N CYS A 239 -12.33 -8.59 18.58
CA CYS A 239 -12.75 -8.14 19.91
C CYS A 239 -14.01 -8.91 20.32
N THR A 240 -13.87 -10.03 21.01
CA THR A 240 -14.98 -10.84 21.53
C THR A 240 -15.48 -10.32 22.86
N ASP A 241 -14.64 -9.57 23.59
CA ASP A 241 -15.02 -8.94 24.85
C ASP A 241 -15.22 -7.44 24.61
N PRO A 242 -16.45 -6.90 24.79
CA PRO A 242 -16.64 -5.47 24.74
C PRO A 242 -15.79 -4.79 25.85
N PRO A 243 -15.08 -3.68 25.56
CA PRO A 243 -14.24 -2.98 26.54
C PRO A 243 -14.97 -2.48 27.79
N ILE A 244 -16.31 -2.50 27.76
CA ILE A 244 -17.19 -2.05 28.81
C ILE A 244 -18.08 -3.25 29.18
N PRO A 245 -18.11 -3.68 30.45
CA PRO A 245 -19.04 -4.71 30.88
C PRO A 245 -20.46 -4.20 30.58
N LEU A 246 -21.18 -4.93 29.72
CA LEU A 246 -22.55 -4.59 29.37
C LEU A 246 -23.37 -4.55 30.67
N PRO A 247 -24.22 -3.51 30.87
CA PRO A 247 -25.07 -3.46 32.05
C PRO A 247 -25.95 -4.71 32.11
N ALA A 248 -26.13 -5.25 33.31
CA ALA A 248 -26.96 -6.44 33.51
C ALA A 248 -28.35 -6.22 32.89
N TYR A 249 -28.78 -7.15 32.05
CA TYR A 249 -30.08 -7.10 31.41
C TYR A 249 -31.16 -7.11 32.49
N THR A 250 -31.86 -5.99 32.65
CA THR A 250 -32.87 -5.75 33.71
C THR A 250 -34.30 -5.96 33.22
N ALA A 251 -34.48 -6.29 31.94
CA ALA A 251 -35.80 -6.56 31.40
C ALA A 251 -36.24 -8.01 31.69
N SER A 252 -37.55 -8.22 31.68
CA SER A 252 -38.13 -9.56 31.84
C SER A 252 -37.60 -10.50 30.76
N PRO A 253 -37.26 -11.76 31.08
CA PRO A 253 -36.83 -12.74 30.09
C PRO A 253 -37.89 -12.89 29.00
N ASN A 254 -37.45 -12.98 27.74
CA ASN A 254 -38.35 -13.11 26.59
C ASN A 254 -38.29 -14.54 26.04
N PRO A 255 -39.05 -15.48 26.63
CA PRO A 255 -38.97 -16.90 26.28
C PRO A 255 -39.35 -17.19 24.82
N ASP A 256 -40.06 -16.27 24.15
CA ASP A 256 -40.44 -16.43 22.75
C ASP A 256 -39.27 -16.16 21.80
N LEU A 257 -38.37 -15.22 22.14
CA LEU A 257 -37.16 -14.92 21.35
C LEU A 257 -35.97 -15.80 21.74
N ASP A 258 -35.96 -16.29 22.98
CA ASP A 258 -34.89 -17.13 23.53
C ASP A 258 -35.14 -18.64 23.29
N ALA A 259 -36.28 -19.01 22.68
CA ALA A 259 -36.55 -20.37 22.25
C ALA A 259 -35.72 -20.76 21.01
N ASP A 260 -35.33 -22.04 20.91
CA ASP A 260 -34.64 -22.56 19.73
C ASP A 260 -35.47 -22.33 18.46
N ILE A 261 -34.87 -21.73 17.43
CA ILE A 261 -35.53 -21.45 16.15
C ILE A 261 -36.01 -22.77 15.54
N SER A 262 -37.33 -22.92 15.42
CA SER A 262 -37.95 -24.10 14.81
C SER A 262 -37.79 -24.06 13.29
N LEU A 263 -37.50 -25.21 12.68
CA LEU A 263 -37.44 -25.36 11.22
C LEU A 263 -38.74 -24.90 10.52
N GLY A 264 -39.89 -25.04 11.18
CA GLY A 264 -41.17 -24.57 10.64
C GLY A 264 -41.26 -23.04 10.52
N GLU A 265 -40.57 -22.31 11.39
CA GLU A 265 -40.56 -20.85 11.39
C GLU A 265 -39.67 -20.32 10.26
N LEU A 266 -38.52 -20.97 10.04
CA LEU A 266 -37.64 -20.73 8.89
C LEU A 266 -38.34 -20.99 7.55
N ILE A 267 -39.07 -22.10 7.43
CA ILE A 267 -39.83 -22.44 6.22
C ILE A 267 -40.94 -21.41 6.00
N SER A 268 -41.64 -20.98 7.06
CA SER A 268 -42.69 -19.96 6.94
C SER A 268 -42.15 -18.58 6.53
N GLU A 269 -40.94 -18.22 6.97
CA GLU A 269 -40.29 -16.97 6.53
C GLU A 269 -39.70 -17.06 5.13
N GLU A 270 -39.26 -18.25 4.70
CA GLU A 270 -38.87 -18.52 3.32
C GLU A 270 -40.08 -18.34 2.38
N GLU A 271 -41.23 -18.91 2.72
CA GLU A 271 -42.48 -18.75 1.98
C GLU A 271 -42.96 -17.29 1.96
N LYS A 272 -42.91 -16.58 3.09
CA LYS A 272 -43.21 -15.13 3.13
C LYS A 272 -42.20 -14.34 2.31
N GLY A 273 -40.93 -14.76 2.27
CA GLY A 273 -39.87 -14.19 1.45
C GLY A 273 -40.19 -14.29 -0.04
N GLU A 274 -40.64 -15.47 -0.49
CA GLU A 274 -41.07 -15.72 -1.87
C GLU A 274 -42.33 -14.90 -2.23
N LEU A 275 -43.31 -14.81 -1.32
CA LEU A 275 -44.49 -13.94 -1.52
C LEU A 275 -44.11 -12.46 -1.63
N ARG A 276 -43.14 -11.99 -0.83
CA ARG A 276 -42.60 -10.61 -0.92
C ARG A 276 -41.84 -10.37 -2.24
N LYS A 277 -41.15 -11.39 -2.79
CA LYS A 277 -40.50 -11.29 -4.11
C LYS A 277 -41.54 -11.24 -5.23
N LEU A 278 -42.51 -12.16 -5.21
CA LEU A 278 -43.59 -12.22 -6.19
C LEU A 278 -44.38 -10.91 -6.25
N THR A 279 -44.73 -10.34 -5.09
CA THR A 279 -45.43 -9.05 -5.03
C THR A 279 -44.58 -7.90 -5.57
N ARG A 280 -43.27 -7.88 -5.30
CA ARG A 280 -42.34 -6.92 -5.88
C ARG A 280 -42.25 -7.05 -7.41
N ASP A 281 -42.20 -8.27 -7.93
CA ASP A 281 -42.10 -8.55 -9.36
C ASP A 281 -43.39 -8.21 -10.11
N ILE A 282 -44.55 -8.44 -9.49
CA ILE A 282 -45.85 -8.01 -10.00
C ILE A 282 -45.93 -6.48 -10.03
N LEU A 283 -45.53 -5.79 -8.95
CA LEU A 283 -45.55 -4.33 -8.89
C LEU A 283 -44.60 -3.69 -9.90
N THR A 284 -43.40 -4.24 -10.08
CA THR A 284 -42.45 -3.76 -11.10
C THR A 284 -42.96 -4.02 -12.53
N SER A 285 -43.64 -5.15 -12.77
CA SER A 285 -44.28 -5.47 -14.05
C SER A 285 -45.47 -4.54 -14.36
N ILE A 286 -46.29 -4.22 -13.35
CA ILE A 286 -47.40 -3.26 -13.47
C ILE A 286 -46.86 -1.86 -13.75
N TRP A 287 -45.84 -1.44 -13.00
CA TRP A 287 -45.19 -0.14 -13.21
C TRP A 287 -44.60 -0.03 -14.61
N LYS A 288 -43.89 -1.06 -15.10
CA LYS A 288 -43.34 -1.11 -16.46
C LYS A 288 -44.43 -1.04 -17.54
N ARG A 289 -45.54 -1.76 -17.36
CA ARG A 289 -46.71 -1.72 -18.26
C ARG A 289 -47.44 -0.38 -18.26
N HIS A 290 -47.38 0.38 -17.17
CA HIS A 290 -47.94 1.73 -17.08
C HIS A 290 -46.97 2.80 -17.62
N SER A 291 -45.67 2.60 -17.47
CA SER A 291 -44.60 3.46 -18.00
C SER A 291 -44.47 3.38 -19.53
N GLU A 292 -44.84 2.27 -20.15
CA GLU A 292 -44.73 2.06 -21.61
C GLU A 292 -45.99 2.45 -22.41
N LYS A 293 -47.05 2.98 -21.78
CA LYS A 293 -48.21 3.51 -22.53
C LYS A 293 -47.89 4.91 -23.08
N PRO A 294 -47.75 5.10 -24.41
CA PRO A 294 -47.57 6.43 -24.97
C PRO A 294 -48.87 7.24 -24.84
N ALA A 295 -48.72 8.53 -24.54
CA ALA A 295 -49.81 9.50 -24.50
C ALA A 295 -50.60 9.48 -25.83
N ARG A 296 -51.78 8.87 -25.82
CA ARG A 296 -52.76 9.01 -26.91
C ARG A 296 -53.36 10.41 -26.82
N THR A 297 -52.82 11.32 -27.60
CA THR A 297 -53.41 12.62 -27.91
C THR A 297 -54.78 12.44 -28.56
N HIS A 298 -55.70 13.29 -28.12
CA HIS A 298 -57.12 13.29 -28.46
C HIS A 298 -57.35 13.58 -29.95
N ASN A 299 -58.16 12.74 -30.62
CA ASN A 299 -58.96 13.13 -31.77
C ASN A 299 -60.43 12.97 -31.38
N LEU A 300 -61.06 14.08 -30.98
CA LEU A 300 -62.49 14.13 -30.67
C LEU A 300 -63.22 14.73 -31.88
N LEU A 301 -63.90 13.83 -32.59
CA LEU A 301 -64.88 14.12 -33.62
C LEU A 301 -66.00 15.01 -33.04
N VAL A 302 -66.29 16.10 -33.75
CA VAL A 302 -67.50 16.91 -33.60
C VAL A 302 -68.70 16.03 -33.96
N VAL A 303 -69.51 15.69 -32.98
CA VAL A 303 -70.85 15.10 -33.18
C VAL A 303 -71.87 16.06 -32.58
N HIS A 304 -72.68 16.65 -33.46
CA HIS A 304 -73.92 17.33 -33.13
C HIS A 304 -74.90 16.37 -32.44
N ALA A 305 -75.48 16.78 -31.31
CA ALA A 305 -76.73 16.22 -30.82
C ALA A 305 -77.52 17.25 -30.01
N GLN A 306 -78.82 17.31 -30.33
CA GLN A 306 -79.84 18.24 -29.92
C GLN A 306 -79.95 18.53 -28.40
N LYS A 307 -80.30 19.80 -28.13
CA LYS A 307 -80.83 20.33 -26.88
C LYS A 307 -82.29 19.87 -26.68
N PRO A 308 -82.71 19.44 -25.47
CA PRO A 308 -84.06 18.92 -25.23
C PRO A 308 -85.10 20.05 -25.09
N ARG A 309 -86.28 19.83 -25.67
CA ARG A 309 -87.51 20.62 -25.46
C ARG A 309 -88.11 20.30 -24.09
N MET A 310 -88.60 21.32 -23.38
CA MET A 310 -89.72 21.24 -22.45
C MET A 310 -90.47 22.61 -22.43
N PRO A 311 -91.74 22.65 -21.99
CA PRO A 311 -92.79 23.43 -22.65
C PRO A 311 -93.32 24.65 -21.85
N THR A 312 -93.97 25.54 -22.61
CA THR A 312 -95.10 26.43 -22.26
C THR A 312 -95.11 27.20 -20.92
N CYS A 313 -95.00 28.53 -21.01
CA CYS A 313 -96.12 29.47 -20.88
C CYS A 313 -95.76 30.77 -21.61
#